data_AF-A0A261KT41-F1
#
_entry.id   AF-A0A261KT41-F1
#
_cell.length_a   1.000
_cell.length_b   1.000
_cell.length_c   1.000
_cell.angle_alpha   90.00
_cell.angle_beta   90.00
_cell.angle_gamma   90.00
#
_symmetry.space_group_name_H-M   'P 1'
#
loop_
_entity.id
_entity.type
_entity.pdbx_description
1 polymer ?
#
loop_
_entity_poly.entity_id
_entity_poly.type
_entity_poly.pdbx_seq_one_letter_code
_entity_poly.pdbx_strand_id
1 'polypeptide(L)'
;MIVCPNCNHQNPDGANQCEACYTPLPVTTNCPNCGAIVQADAAFCGQCGFDLKVSAGTEEGQISPQTDPAVMPTIVSPLSGIDPGMPSENIPDLDPPDPLVTPEPIVSGKLNLEKSSKPNTPLVTEEPPQTINVVTTPVATPEVSSPSPSGGKAIPAKTQLQKQSAKLLHIRTDTDIELPVNLSVIHIGKPNDRVPPDIDVSGFPDSEVVSRTHADIRVEGDSYYIEDTGSSNGTYVNNTPLTKGNRHKLRPGDRISLGKGDLVSFLFQIS
;
A
#
# COMPACT_ATOMS: atom_id res chain seq x y z
N MET A 1 -17.21 -17.58 7.39
CA MET A 1 -17.42 -16.20 6.92
C MET A 1 -16.09 -15.45 7.07
N ILE A 2 -15.71 -14.70 6.04
CA ILE A 2 -14.48 -13.89 6.04
C ILE A 2 -14.81 -12.41 6.30
N VAL A 3 -14.09 -11.78 7.21
CA VAL A 3 -14.26 -10.35 7.51
C VAL A 3 -13.30 -9.56 6.63
N CYS A 4 -13.83 -8.57 5.90
CA CYS A 4 -13.01 -7.70 5.07
C CYS A 4 -12.07 -6.88 5.95
N PRO A 5 -10.74 -6.92 5.72
CA PRO A 5 -9.79 -6.14 6.51
C PRO A 5 -9.89 -4.62 6.27
N ASN A 6 -10.53 -4.20 5.18
CA ASN A 6 -10.65 -2.79 4.81
C ASN A 6 -11.91 -2.12 5.42
N CYS A 7 -13.07 -2.75 5.29
CA CYS A 7 -14.35 -2.17 5.73
C CYS A 7 -15.06 -2.94 6.86
N ASN A 8 -14.45 -4.02 7.36
CA ASN A 8 -14.99 -4.88 8.40
C ASN A 8 -16.35 -5.55 8.07
N HIS A 9 -16.74 -5.55 6.79
CA HIS A 9 -17.94 -6.25 6.31
C HIS A 9 -17.73 -7.77 6.30
N GLN A 10 -18.75 -8.53 6.68
CA GLN A 10 -18.74 -9.98 6.64
C GLN A 10 -19.12 -10.49 5.25
N ASN A 11 -18.26 -11.27 4.64
CA ASN A 11 -18.47 -11.87 3.33
C ASN A 11 -18.57 -13.41 3.47
N PRO A 12 -19.28 -14.09 2.55
CA PRO A 12 -19.31 -15.55 2.53
C PRO A 12 -17.92 -16.15 2.30
N ASP A 13 -17.71 -17.39 2.77
CA ASP A 13 -16.47 -18.13 2.54
C ASP A 13 -16.30 -18.41 1.03
N GLY A 14 -15.11 -18.18 0.49
CA GLY A 14 -14.84 -18.29 -0.95
C GLY A 14 -15.14 -17.04 -1.77
N ALA A 15 -15.52 -15.92 -1.15
CA ALA A 15 -15.62 -14.63 -1.85
C ALA A 15 -14.23 -14.13 -2.26
N ASN A 16 -14.03 -13.86 -3.56
CA ASN A 16 -12.77 -13.31 -4.09
C ASN A 16 -12.63 -11.80 -3.84
N GLN A 17 -13.74 -11.11 -3.56
CA GLN A 17 -13.79 -9.67 -3.29
C GLN A 17 -14.87 -9.36 -2.26
N CYS A 18 -14.72 -8.25 -1.55
CA CYS A 18 -15.71 -7.78 -0.60
C CYS A 18 -16.93 -7.17 -1.31
N GLU A 19 -18.13 -7.55 -0.91
CA GLU A 19 -19.39 -7.04 -1.48
C GLU A 19 -19.67 -5.56 -1.14
N ALA A 20 -19.08 -5.04 -0.05
CA ALA A 20 -19.32 -3.67 0.41
C ALA A 20 -18.29 -2.65 -0.13
N CYS A 21 -17.02 -3.04 -0.25
CA CYS A 21 -15.94 -2.11 -0.61
C CYS A 21 -15.07 -2.59 -1.77
N TYR A 22 -15.42 -3.71 -2.41
CA TYR A 22 -14.73 -4.31 -3.57
C TYR A 22 -13.25 -4.64 -3.34
N THR A 23 -12.77 -4.59 -2.10
CA THR A 23 -11.40 -4.98 -1.75
C THR A 23 -11.23 -6.48 -1.97
N PRO A 24 -10.15 -6.93 -2.65
CA PRO A 24 -9.88 -8.36 -2.81
C PRO A 24 -9.72 -9.04 -1.46
N LEU A 25 -10.35 -10.21 -1.30
CA LEU A 25 -10.31 -10.99 -0.07
C LEU A 25 -9.35 -12.19 -0.23
N PRO A 26 -8.67 -12.60 0.84
CA PRO A 26 -7.83 -13.79 0.80
C PRO A 26 -8.67 -15.02 0.45
N VAL A 27 -8.37 -15.63 -0.70
CA VAL A 27 -9.04 -16.84 -1.16
C VAL A 27 -8.52 -18.01 -0.33
N THR A 28 -9.43 -18.76 0.27
CA THR A 28 -9.09 -19.94 1.06
C THR A 28 -9.64 -21.19 0.40
N THR A 29 -8.85 -22.26 0.44
CA THR A 29 -9.16 -23.58 -0.14
C THR A 29 -8.94 -24.65 0.92
N ASN A 30 -9.62 -25.79 0.82
CA ASN A 30 -9.41 -26.91 1.73
C ASN A 30 -8.22 -27.76 1.28
N CYS A 31 -7.34 -28.11 2.21
CA CYS A 31 -6.25 -29.04 1.96
C CYS A 31 -6.82 -30.42 1.58
N PRO A 32 -6.44 -31.00 0.44
CA PRO A 32 -6.97 -32.30 -0.01
C PRO A 32 -6.53 -33.47 0.87
N ASN A 33 -5.45 -33.31 1.64
CA ASN A 33 -4.94 -34.37 2.51
C ASN A 33 -5.62 -34.40 3.90
N CYS A 34 -5.81 -33.23 4.53
CA CYS A 34 -6.30 -33.17 5.91
C CYS A 34 -7.56 -32.30 6.12
N GLY A 35 -8.12 -31.72 5.06
CA GLY A 35 -9.36 -30.93 5.10
C GLY A 35 -9.22 -29.54 5.73
N ALA A 36 -8.05 -29.20 6.30
CA ALA A 36 -7.79 -27.90 6.90
C ALA A 36 -7.94 -26.76 5.87
N ILE A 37 -8.49 -25.63 6.31
CA ILE A 37 -8.60 -24.42 5.49
C ILE A 37 -7.20 -23.79 5.38
N VAL A 38 -6.72 -23.63 4.14
CA VAL A 38 -5.43 -23.05 3.79
C VAL A 38 -5.64 -21.88 2.81
N GLN A 39 -4.67 -20.98 2.69
CA GLN A 39 -4.72 -19.95 1.64
C GLN A 39 -4.56 -20.61 0.28
N ALA A 40 -5.26 -20.12 -0.74
CA ALA A 40 -5.23 -20.68 -2.09
C ALA A 40 -3.83 -20.57 -2.76
N ASP A 41 -2.99 -19.64 -2.29
CA ASP A 41 -1.61 -19.44 -2.74
C ASP A 41 -0.57 -20.11 -1.81
N ALA A 42 -1.01 -20.83 -0.77
CA ALA A 42 -0.10 -21.51 0.15
C ALA A 42 0.67 -22.62 -0.58
N ALA A 43 1.99 -22.64 -0.43
CA ALA A 43 2.83 -23.71 -0.97
C ALA A 43 2.65 -25.03 -0.20
N PHE A 44 2.34 -24.95 1.11
CA PHE A 44 2.23 -26.11 1.99
C PHE A 44 1.10 -25.92 3.02
N CYS A 45 0.51 -27.02 3.45
CA CYS A 45 -0.48 -27.03 4.51
C CYS A 45 0.22 -26.95 5.88
N GLY A 46 -0.02 -25.87 6.64
CA GLY A 46 0.56 -25.70 7.98
C GLY A 46 0.06 -26.67 9.06
N GLN A 47 -0.99 -27.46 8.77
CA GLN A 47 -1.54 -28.45 9.71
C GLN A 47 -0.99 -29.87 9.49
N CYS A 48 -0.88 -30.31 8.23
CA CYS A 48 -0.45 -31.67 7.91
C CYS A 48 0.80 -31.76 7.03
N GLY A 49 1.42 -30.63 6.67
CA GLY A 49 2.67 -30.58 5.90
C GLY A 49 2.55 -30.94 4.42
N PHE A 50 1.33 -31.14 3.90
CA PHE A 50 1.09 -31.50 2.51
C PHE A 50 1.48 -30.38 1.53
N ASP A 51 2.17 -30.72 0.43
CA ASP A 51 2.56 -29.78 -0.62
C ASP A 51 1.39 -29.51 -1.58
N LEU A 52 0.92 -28.26 -1.61
CA LEU A 52 -0.27 -27.85 -2.36
C LEU A 52 0.06 -27.51 -3.82
N LYS A 53 1.34 -27.32 -4.17
CA LYS A 53 1.74 -27.00 -5.56
C LYS A 53 1.54 -28.16 -6.51
N VAL A 54 1.58 -29.39 -5.99
CA VAL A 54 1.41 -30.62 -6.79
C VAL A 54 -0.03 -30.78 -7.29
N SER A 55 -1.02 -30.17 -6.61
CA SER A 55 -2.44 -30.27 -6.99
C SER A 55 -2.93 -29.16 -7.93
N ALA A 56 -2.15 -28.10 -8.16
CA ALA A 56 -2.53 -26.99 -9.05
C ALA A 56 -2.13 -27.21 -10.52
N GLY A 57 -1.54 -28.36 -10.87
CA GLY A 57 -0.92 -28.64 -12.16
C GLY A 57 -1.41 -29.91 -12.86
N THR A 58 -2.68 -30.31 -12.72
CA THR A 58 -3.19 -31.47 -13.47
C THR A 58 -4.66 -31.27 -13.87
N GLU A 59 -4.89 -30.48 -14.91
CA GLU A 59 -6.06 -30.64 -15.79
C GLU A 59 -5.53 -30.92 -17.20
N GLU A 60 -5.15 -32.17 -17.44
CA GLU A 60 -5.04 -32.72 -18.79
C GLU A 60 -6.46 -32.96 -19.34
N GLY A 61 -6.94 -32.00 -20.13
CA GLY A 61 -8.09 -32.16 -21.01
C GLY A 61 -7.72 -32.97 -22.25
N GLN A 62 -7.80 -34.29 -22.13
CA GLN A 62 -7.65 -35.28 -23.19
C GLN A 62 -8.85 -35.21 -24.16
N ILE A 63 -8.62 -34.81 -25.42
CA ILE A 63 -9.56 -35.07 -26.52
C ILE A 63 -8.77 -35.52 -27.75
N SER A 64 -8.79 -36.83 -28.03
CA SER A 64 -8.73 -37.34 -29.40
C SER A 64 -10.17 -37.61 -29.86
N PRO A 65 -10.44 -37.57 -31.17
CA PRO A 65 -10.61 -38.85 -31.85
C PRO A 65 -9.96 -38.92 -33.24
N GLN A 66 -9.54 -40.13 -33.58
CA GLN A 66 -9.08 -40.56 -34.89
C GLN A 66 -10.26 -40.67 -35.88
N THR A 67 -10.02 -40.37 -37.17
CA THR A 67 -10.36 -41.21 -38.34
C THR A 67 -9.78 -40.60 -39.64
N ASP A 68 -8.93 -41.38 -40.32
CA ASP A 68 -8.40 -41.24 -41.70
C ASP A 68 -9.52 -41.41 -42.80
N PRO A 69 -9.27 -41.44 -44.15
CA PRO A 69 -8.04 -41.20 -44.95
C PRO A 69 -8.24 -40.35 -46.25
N ALA A 70 -7.10 -40.07 -46.92
CA ALA A 70 -6.87 -39.96 -48.39
C ALA A 70 -7.19 -38.65 -49.14
N VAL A 71 -6.13 -37.92 -49.57
CA VAL A 71 -5.90 -37.53 -50.98
C VAL A 71 -4.38 -37.38 -51.26
N MET A 72 -3.92 -38.23 -52.19
CA MET A 72 -2.79 -38.24 -53.17
C MET A 72 -1.56 -37.30 -53.06
N PRO A 73 -0.36 -37.76 -53.52
CA PRO A 73 0.87 -36.97 -53.59
C PRO A 73 1.04 -36.27 -54.95
N THR A 74 1.75 -35.14 -55.01
CA THR A 74 2.35 -34.65 -56.25
C THR A 74 3.75 -34.13 -56.02
N ILE A 75 4.64 -34.73 -56.82
CA ILE A 75 6.07 -34.52 -56.93
C ILE A 75 6.29 -33.38 -57.92
N VAL A 76 7.14 -32.41 -57.59
CA VAL A 76 8.09 -31.81 -58.55
C VAL A 76 9.26 -31.17 -57.77
N SER A 77 10.46 -31.44 -58.30
CA SER A 77 11.77 -31.33 -57.65
C SER A 77 12.43 -29.94 -57.84
N PRO A 78 13.76 -29.77 -57.70
CA PRO A 78 14.35 -28.83 -56.74
C PRO A 78 15.00 -27.62 -57.43
N LEU A 79 15.36 -26.59 -56.66
CA LEU A 79 16.36 -25.64 -57.12
C LEU A 79 17.35 -25.28 -56.02
N SER A 80 18.59 -25.65 -56.32
CA SER A 80 19.82 -25.39 -55.60
C SER A 80 20.05 -23.90 -55.35
N GLY A 81 20.62 -23.61 -54.19
CA GLY A 81 21.14 -22.30 -53.82
C GLY A 81 22.06 -22.43 -52.62
N ILE A 82 23.21 -23.07 -52.82
CA ILE A 82 24.35 -23.00 -51.91
C ILE A 82 25.09 -21.71 -52.25
N ASP A 83 25.20 -20.80 -51.28
CA ASP A 83 26.37 -19.92 -51.19
C ASP A 83 26.86 -19.91 -49.72
N PRO A 84 28.14 -20.23 -49.48
CA PRO A 84 28.77 -20.25 -48.18
C PRO A 84 29.52 -18.96 -47.89
N GLY A 85 29.14 -18.24 -46.84
CA GLY A 85 29.93 -17.09 -46.42
C GLY A 85 29.37 -16.32 -45.24
N MET A 86 29.58 -16.81 -44.01
CA MET A 86 29.76 -15.92 -42.86
C MET A 86 30.83 -16.47 -41.91
N PRO A 87 31.74 -15.60 -41.43
CA PRO A 87 32.88 -15.99 -40.62
C PRO A 87 32.47 -16.28 -39.17
N SER A 88 33.20 -17.22 -38.56
CA SER A 88 33.23 -17.42 -37.11
C SER A 88 33.61 -16.12 -36.42
N GLU A 89 32.67 -15.50 -35.70
CA GLU A 89 32.99 -14.50 -34.69
C GLU A 89 32.69 -15.06 -33.30
N ASN A 90 33.80 -15.28 -32.59
CA ASN A 90 33.96 -15.40 -31.14
C ASN A 90 32.70 -15.10 -30.32
N ILE A 91 32.17 -16.15 -29.69
CA ILE A 91 31.40 -16.00 -28.45
C ILE A 91 32.45 -15.85 -27.34
N PRO A 92 32.50 -14.75 -26.58
CA PRO A 92 33.33 -14.68 -25.39
C PRO A 92 32.80 -15.69 -24.36
N ASP A 93 33.67 -16.59 -23.92
CA ASP A 93 33.45 -17.43 -22.74
C ASP A 93 33.07 -16.50 -21.56
N LEU A 94 31.86 -16.70 -21.04
CA LEU A 94 31.44 -16.05 -19.81
C LEU A 94 32.15 -16.75 -18.66
N ASP A 95 33.16 -16.08 -18.09
CA ASP A 95 33.77 -16.50 -16.83
C ASP A 95 32.69 -16.74 -15.77
N PRO A 96 32.75 -17.86 -15.02
CA PRO A 96 31.82 -18.11 -13.93
C PRO A 96 31.99 -17.03 -12.83
N PRO A 97 30.91 -16.61 -12.17
CA PRO A 97 31.01 -15.61 -11.10
C PRO A 97 31.84 -16.15 -9.93
N ASP A 98 32.73 -15.30 -9.42
CA ASP A 98 33.56 -15.56 -8.24
C ASP A 98 32.71 -16.03 -7.03
N PRO A 99 33.22 -16.97 -6.21
CA PRO A 99 32.54 -17.42 -5.02
C PRO A 99 32.40 -16.27 -3.99
N LEU A 100 31.18 -16.12 -3.48
CA LEU A 100 30.84 -15.25 -2.35
C LEU A 100 31.85 -15.38 -1.21
N VAL A 101 32.52 -14.28 -0.89
CA VAL A 101 33.28 -14.09 0.35
C VAL A 101 32.33 -14.27 1.52
N THR A 102 32.49 -15.36 2.26
CA THR A 102 31.89 -15.54 3.59
C THR A 102 32.53 -14.56 4.57
N PRO A 103 31.78 -13.71 5.29
CA PRO A 103 32.36 -12.92 6.36
C PRO A 103 32.82 -13.83 7.51
N GLU A 104 34.05 -13.63 7.96
CA GLU A 104 34.67 -14.33 9.09
C GLU A 104 33.89 -14.09 10.40
N PRO A 105 33.82 -15.08 11.30
CA PRO A 105 33.21 -14.90 12.61
C PRO A 105 34.11 -14.03 13.49
N ILE A 106 33.57 -12.90 13.96
CA ILE A 106 34.23 -12.06 14.96
C ILE A 106 34.41 -12.87 16.24
N VAL A 107 35.67 -12.87 16.67
CA VAL A 107 36.23 -13.49 17.87
C VAL A 107 35.47 -13.11 19.15
N SER A 108 35.12 -14.16 19.89
CA SER A 108 34.96 -14.30 21.33
C SER A 108 35.42 -13.11 22.20
N GLY A 109 34.45 -12.29 22.62
CA GLY A 109 34.55 -11.45 23.82
C GLY A 109 34.17 -12.26 25.06
N LYS A 110 35.12 -12.42 25.98
CA LYS A 110 34.99 -13.18 27.23
C LYS A 110 33.87 -12.64 28.11
N LEU A 111 32.94 -13.54 28.48
CA LEU A 111 32.08 -13.42 29.65
C LEU A 111 32.96 -13.32 30.91
N ASN A 112 32.93 -12.18 31.61
CA ASN A 112 33.40 -12.14 32.99
C ASN A 112 32.20 -12.36 33.91
N LEU A 113 32.20 -13.54 34.52
CA LEU A 113 31.26 -14.03 35.52
C LEU A 113 31.76 -13.53 36.89
N GLU A 114 31.17 -12.49 37.46
CA GLU A 114 31.24 -12.24 38.90
C GLU A 114 29.84 -12.22 39.52
N LYS A 115 29.52 -13.42 39.98
CA LYS A 115 28.63 -13.83 41.07
C LYS A 115 28.42 -12.78 42.18
N SER A 116 27.17 -12.35 42.37
CA SER A 116 26.57 -12.22 43.71
C SER A 116 25.04 -12.33 43.59
N SER A 117 24.43 -13.42 44.07
CA SER A 117 24.10 -13.70 45.48
C SER A 117 22.72 -13.14 45.87
N LYS A 118 21.72 -13.99 45.60
CA LYS A 118 20.50 -14.28 46.38
C LYS A 118 19.23 -13.43 46.23
N PRO A 119 18.05 -14.10 46.36
CA PRO A 119 16.73 -13.56 46.06
C PRO A 119 15.98 -13.17 47.34
N ASN A 120 15.08 -12.19 47.25
CA ASN A 120 13.96 -12.01 48.17
C ASN A 120 12.79 -11.34 47.42
N THR A 121 11.79 -12.13 47.10
CA THR A 121 10.36 -11.74 47.13
C THR A 121 9.92 -11.88 48.62
N PRO A 122 8.82 -11.29 49.13
CA PRO A 122 7.64 -10.83 48.41
C PRO A 122 6.95 -9.57 48.97
N LEU A 123 5.74 -9.32 48.43
CA LEU A 123 4.58 -8.73 49.10
C LEU A 123 4.43 -7.20 49.01
N VAL A 124 3.57 -6.77 48.08
CA VAL A 124 2.76 -5.56 48.31
C VAL A 124 1.30 -5.98 48.25
N THR A 125 0.71 -5.86 49.43
CA THR A 125 -0.66 -6.16 49.84
C THR A 125 -1.58 -5.00 49.43
N GLU A 126 -2.77 -5.35 48.95
CA GLU A 126 -3.96 -4.51 48.87
C GLU A 126 -4.34 -3.91 50.23
N GLU A 127 -4.70 -2.63 50.28
CA GLU A 127 -5.57 -2.06 51.33
C GLU A 127 -6.34 -0.82 50.79
N PRO A 128 -7.44 -0.37 51.44
CA PRO A 128 -8.80 -0.39 50.87
C PRO A 128 -9.39 1.03 50.67
N PRO A 129 -10.61 1.17 50.12
CA PRO A 129 -11.27 2.47 50.06
C PRO A 129 -12.03 2.76 51.36
N GLN A 130 -11.84 3.94 51.95
CA GLN A 130 -12.72 4.46 52.99
C GLN A 130 -13.38 5.77 52.56
N THR A 131 -14.69 5.74 52.73
CA THR A 131 -15.77 6.71 52.53
C THR A 131 -15.77 7.86 53.54
N ILE A 132 -16.60 8.88 53.26
CA ILE A 132 -17.58 9.57 54.16
C ILE A 132 -17.51 11.12 54.16
N ASN A 133 -18.63 11.70 53.68
CA ASN A 133 -19.38 12.94 54.01
C ASN A 133 -18.83 14.33 53.59
N VAL A 134 -19.53 15.11 52.75
CA VAL A 134 -20.84 15.80 52.87
C VAL A 134 -20.85 16.90 53.93
N VAL A 135 -20.74 18.16 53.50
CA VAL A 135 -21.46 19.32 54.07
C VAL A 135 -21.82 20.31 52.94
N THR A 136 -23.02 20.83 53.06
CA THR A 136 -23.90 21.60 52.19
C THR A 136 -23.70 23.13 52.20
N THR A 137 -23.91 23.76 51.02
CA THR A 137 -24.60 25.07 50.74
C THR A 137 -24.02 26.41 51.26
N PRO A 138 -24.48 27.61 50.78
CA PRO A 138 -25.30 27.95 49.59
C PRO A 138 -24.77 29.12 48.71
N VAL A 139 -25.34 29.22 47.50
CA VAL A 139 -25.85 30.43 46.79
C VAL A 139 -25.06 31.75 46.89
N ALA A 140 -24.51 32.20 45.75
CA ALA A 140 -24.54 33.61 45.34
C ALA A 140 -24.32 33.78 43.82
N THR A 141 -25.37 34.23 43.14
CA THR A 141 -25.36 35.01 41.89
C THR A 141 -26.48 36.04 42.14
N PRO A 142 -26.42 37.32 41.72
CA PRO A 142 -25.71 37.86 40.56
C PRO A 142 -25.00 39.21 40.79
N GLU A 143 -24.00 39.56 39.99
CA GLU A 143 -23.78 40.97 39.62
C GLU A 143 -23.41 41.09 38.15
N VAL A 144 -24.40 41.57 37.41
CA VAL A 144 -24.31 42.07 36.05
C VAL A 144 -23.58 43.41 36.12
N SER A 145 -22.38 43.47 35.56
CA SER A 145 -21.78 44.76 35.16
C SER A 145 -21.71 44.79 33.64
N SER A 146 -22.75 45.39 33.07
CA SER A 146 -22.80 45.87 31.71
C SER A 146 -21.90 47.10 31.53
N PRO A 147 -21.07 47.15 30.48
CA PRO A 147 -20.79 48.39 29.80
C PRO A 147 -21.48 48.41 28.43
N SER A 148 -22.33 49.40 28.21
CA SER A 148 -22.87 49.79 26.91
C SER A 148 -22.73 51.32 26.78
N PRO A 149 -22.81 51.92 25.59
CA PRO A 149 -22.03 51.69 24.38
C PRO A 149 -21.39 53.02 23.92
N SER A 150 -20.19 53.00 23.32
CA SER A 150 -19.79 54.12 22.47
C SER A 150 -18.71 53.73 21.48
N GLY A 151 -19.01 53.88 20.20
CA GLY A 151 -18.00 54.14 19.17
C GLY A 151 -17.29 52.95 18.54
N GLY A 152 -17.98 51.86 18.21
CA GLY A 152 -17.44 50.83 17.32
C GLY A 152 -18.23 50.77 16.02
N LYS A 153 -17.65 51.23 14.91
CA LYS A 153 -18.21 51.03 13.57
C LYS A 153 -18.67 49.59 13.41
N ALA A 154 -19.96 49.38 13.15
CA ALA A 154 -20.48 48.09 12.77
C ALA A 154 -19.80 47.67 11.45
N ILE A 155 -18.84 46.77 11.55
CA ILE A 155 -18.36 46.01 10.39
C ILE A 155 -19.47 45.00 10.11
N PRO A 156 -20.07 44.96 8.90
CA PRO A 156 -20.98 43.89 8.56
C PRO A 156 -20.16 42.60 8.52
N ALA A 157 -20.30 41.76 9.55
CA ALA A 157 -19.82 40.39 9.52
C ALA A 157 -20.65 39.64 8.48
N LYS A 158 -20.22 39.71 7.21
CA LYS A 158 -20.63 38.76 6.20
C LYS A 158 -20.00 37.43 6.61
N THR A 159 -20.84 36.49 7.03
CA THR A 159 -20.47 35.08 7.17
C THR A 159 -20.13 34.56 5.77
N GLN A 160 -18.88 34.79 5.33
CA GLN A 160 -18.34 34.16 4.14
C GLN A 160 -17.90 32.76 4.56
N LEU A 161 -18.56 31.76 4.00
CA LEU A 161 -18.17 30.36 4.11
C LEU A 161 -16.79 30.23 3.45
N GLN A 162 -15.71 30.35 4.23
CA GLN A 162 -14.36 30.07 3.77
C GLN A 162 -14.28 28.58 3.46
N LYS A 163 -14.42 28.25 2.17
CA LYS A 163 -14.16 26.89 1.70
C LYS A 163 -12.66 26.65 1.83
N GLN A 164 -12.27 25.74 2.71
CA GLN A 164 -10.89 25.30 2.81
C GLN A 164 -10.52 24.58 1.51
N SER A 165 -9.40 24.96 0.90
CA SER A 165 -8.90 24.31 -0.32
C SER A 165 -7.58 23.60 -0.05
N ALA A 166 -7.45 22.37 -0.53
CA ALA A 166 -6.19 21.63 -0.44
C ALA A 166 -5.31 21.90 -1.66
N LYS A 167 -4.00 21.89 -1.46
CA LYS A 167 -2.99 22.00 -2.52
C LYS A 167 -1.79 21.10 -2.23
N LEU A 168 -1.09 20.73 -3.30
CA LEU A 168 0.18 20.03 -3.26
C LEU A 168 1.27 20.96 -3.77
N LEU A 169 2.26 21.24 -2.93
CA LEU A 169 3.44 22.01 -3.30
C LEU A 169 4.55 21.06 -3.71
N HIS A 170 5.00 21.10 -4.97
CA HIS A 170 6.16 20.34 -5.39
C HIS A 170 7.44 20.95 -4.79
N ILE A 171 8.12 20.22 -3.91
CA ILE A 171 9.18 20.75 -3.05
C ILE A 171 10.40 21.24 -3.85
N ARG A 172 10.69 20.58 -4.99
CA ARG A 172 11.89 20.89 -5.77
C ARG A 172 11.73 22.08 -6.71
N THR A 173 10.53 22.29 -7.25
CA THR A 173 10.26 23.38 -8.20
C THR A 173 9.43 24.51 -7.59
N ASP A 174 9.05 24.38 -6.32
CA ASP A 174 8.19 25.32 -5.59
C ASP A 174 6.89 25.64 -6.35
N THR A 175 6.33 24.62 -7.00
CA THR A 175 5.13 24.75 -7.85
C THR A 175 3.93 24.26 -7.07
N ASP A 176 2.95 25.14 -6.87
CA ASP A 176 1.68 24.82 -6.24
C ASP A 176 0.70 24.18 -7.26
N ILE A 177 0.06 23.09 -6.85
CA ILE A 177 -0.99 22.40 -7.59
C ILE A 177 -2.25 22.37 -6.70
N GLU A 178 -3.32 23.02 -7.13
CA GLU A 178 -4.58 23.00 -6.40
C GLU A 178 -5.33 21.69 -6.63
N LEU A 179 -5.87 21.10 -5.55
CA LEU A 179 -6.65 19.87 -5.66
C LEU A 179 -8.09 20.21 -6.05
N PRO A 180 -8.63 19.60 -7.13
CA PRO A 180 -10.01 19.82 -7.53
C PRO A 180 -10.98 19.29 -6.46
N VAL A 181 -11.60 20.21 -5.70
CA VAL A 181 -12.52 19.89 -4.59
C VAL A 181 -13.85 19.28 -5.04
N ASN A 182 -14.16 19.32 -6.34
CA ASN A 182 -15.35 18.73 -6.93
C ASN A 182 -15.20 17.23 -7.23
N LEU A 183 -13.99 16.68 -7.11
CA LEU A 183 -13.71 15.27 -7.34
C LEU A 183 -13.55 14.52 -6.03
N SER A 184 -14.24 13.39 -5.90
CA SER A 184 -14.07 12.48 -4.76
C SER A 184 -12.79 11.66 -4.85
N VAL A 185 -12.26 11.48 -6.06
CA VAL A 185 -11.02 10.75 -6.35
C VAL A 185 -10.23 11.57 -7.37
N ILE A 186 -8.98 11.87 -7.02
CA ILE A 186 -8.06 12.69 -7.79
C ILE A 186 -6.89 11.80 -8.19
N HIS A 187 -6.72 11.56 -9.48
CA HIS A 187 -5.74 10.63 -10.01
C HIS A 187 -4.42 11.35 -10.26
N ILE A 188 -3.33 10.80 -9.73
CA ILE A 188 -1.99 11.37 -9.85
C ILE A 188 -1.12 10.45 -10.69
N GLY A 189 -0.49 11.02 -11.70
CA GLY A 189 0.46 10.29 -12.53
C GLY A 189 0.77 10.98 -13.84
N LYS A 190 1.33 10.21 -14.76
CA LYS A 190 1.64 10.67 -16.12
C LYS A 190 0.45 10.49 -17.06
N PRO A 191 0.32 11.32 -18.11
CA PRO A 191 -0.76 11.22 -19.09
C PRO A 191 -0.81 9.83 -19.72
N ASN A 192 -2.02 9.33 -19.93
CA ASN A 192 -2.27 8.04 -20.57
C ASN A 192 -3.56 8.07 -21.38
N ASP A 193 -3.71 7.11 -22.29
CA ASP A 193 -4.86 7.05 -23.22
C ASP A 193 -6.14 6.42 -22.64
N ARG A 194 -6.09 5.88 -21.41
CA ARG A 194 -7.22 5.18 -20.79
C ARG A 194 -7.99 6.06 -19.82
N VAL A 195 -7.31 6.59 -18.80
CA VAL A 195 -7.87 7.46 -17.76
C VAL A 195 -6.87 8.61 -17.57
N PRO A 196 -7.16 9.82 -18.07
CA PRO A 196 -6.26 10.95 -17.90
C PRO A 196 -6.09 11.25 -16.40
N PRO A 197 -4.86 11.52 -15.92
CA PRO A 197 -4.66 11.94 -14.54
C PRO A 197 -5.26 13.34 -14.34
N ASP A 198 -5.85 13.56 -13.16
CA ASP A 198 -6.30 14.88 -12.74
C ASP A 198 -5.11 15.79 -12.41
N ILE A 199 -4.03 15.20 -11.88
CA ILE A 199 -2.76 15.86 -11.61
C ILE A 199 -1.69 15.22 -12.49
N ASP A 200 -1.30 15.94 -13.53
CA ASP A 200 -0.20 15.56 -14.42
C ASP A 200 1.16 15.91 -13.79
N VAL A 201 1.98 14.87 -13.59
CA VAL A 201 3.34 14.99 -13.03
C VAL A 201 4.45 14.98 -14.08
N SER A 202 4.11 14.85 -15.37
CA SER A 202 5.09 14.73 -16.46
C SER A 202 5.97 15.97 -16.63
N GLY A 203 5.47 17.15 -16.25
CA GLY A 203 6.20 18.42 -16.31
C GLY A 203 7.26 18.61 -15.21
N PHE A 204 7.35 17.71 -14.22
CA PHE A 204 8.32 17.81 -13.13
C PHE A 204 9.65 17.09 -13.46
N PRO A 205 10.77 17.53 -12.88
CA PRO A 205 12.05 16.81 -12.98
C PRO A 205 11.92 15.39 -12.44
N ASP A 206 12.61 14.44 -13.07
CA ASP A 206 12.62 13.02 -12.68
C ASP A 206 11.24 12.34 -12.69
N SER A 207 10.27 12.89 -13.42
CA SER A 207 8.94 12.29 -13.59
C SER A 207 8.96 10.87 -14.19
N GLU A 208 10.09 10.41 -14.72
CA GLU A 208 10.30 9.04 -15.18
C GLU A 208 10.04 7.98 -14.10
N VAL A 209 10.33 8.29 -12.83
CA VAL A 209 10.05 7.35 -11.73
C VAL A 209 8.57 7.25 -11.37
N VAL A 210 7.75 8.18 -11.85
CA VAL A 210 6.32 8.20 -11.59
C VAL A 210 5.60 7.37 -12.65
N SER A 211 4.60 6.61 -12.22
CA SER A 211 3.81 5.75 -13.10
C SER A 211 2.70 6.57 -13.77
N ARG A 212 2.11 6.04 -14.85
CA ARG A 212 0.95 6.69 -15.48
C ARG A 212 -0.27 6.75 -14.56
N THR A 213 -0.51 5.67 -13.84
CA THR A 213 -1.46 5.58 -12.73
C THR A 213 -0.62 5.23 -11.51
N HIS A 214 -0.36 6.20 -10.64
CA HIS A 214 0.61 6.02 -9.55
C HIS A 214 -0.07 6.03 -8.18
N ALA A 215 -0.84 7.07 -7.90
CA ALA A 215 -1.56 7.20 -6.64
C ALA A 215 -2.84 8.00 -6.86
N ASP A 216 -3.83 7.74 -6.00
CA ASP A 216 -5.06 8.50 -5.97
C ASP A 216 -5.18 9.22 -4.63
N ILE A 217 -5.71 10.45 -4.67
CA ILE A 217 -6.16 11.14 -3.46
C ILE A 217 -7.69 11.06 -3.42
N ARG A 218 -8.21 10.42 -2.37
CA ARG A 218 -9.63 10.34 -2.08
C ARG A 218 -10.04 11.44 -1.11
N VAL A 219 -11.12 12.13 -1.44
CA VAL A 219 -11.72 13.18 -0.61
C VAL A 219 -12.96 12.62 0.05
N GLU A 220 -12.95 12.52 1.37
CA GLU A 220 -14.06 12.02 2.19
C GLU A 220 -14.43 13.08 3.23
N GLY A 221 -15.47 13.87 2.95
CA GLY A 221 -15.83 15.03 3.77
C GLY A 221 -14.71 16.06 3.79
N ASP A 222 -14.22 16.39 4.99
CA ASP A 222 -13.08 17.32 5.20
C ASP A 222 -11.73 16.60 5.30
N SER A 223 -11.68 15.28 5.06
CA SER A 223 -10.45 14.48 5.16
C SER A 223 -9.97 14.03 3.78
N TYR A 224 -8.64 14.08 3.61
CA TYR A 224 -7.95 13.61 2.41
C TYR A 224 -7.21 12.33 2.74
N TYR A 225 -7.29 11.35 1.85
CA TYR A 225 -6.58 10.09 1.96
C TYR A 225 -5.78 9.84 0.70
N ILE A 226 -4.54 9.41 0.82
CA ILE A 226 -3.73 8.95 -0.30
C ILE A 226 -3.73 7.42 -0.36
N GLU A 227 -3.81 6.89 -1.56
CA GLU A 227 -3.81 5.46 -1.86
C GLU A 227 -2.88 5.19 -3.04
N ASP A 228 -1.96 4.24 -2.89
CA ASP A 228 -1.11 3.79 -4.00
C ASP A 228 -1.88 2.79 -4.86
N THR A 229 -2.10 3.14 -6.14
CA THR A 229 -2.92 2.36 -7.09
C THR A 229 -2.15 1.23 -7.78
N GLY A 230 -0.96 0.90 -7.29
CA GLY A 230 -0.13 -0.16 -7.83
C GLY A 230 1.11 0.35 -8.56
N SER A 231 1.61 1.51 -8.16
CA SER A 231 2.81 2.14 -8.72
C SER A 231 4.02 1.20 -8.78
N SER A 232 4.89 1.41 -9.76
CA SER A 232 6.09 0.59 -9.92
C SER A 232 7.12 0.85 -8.83
N ASN A 233 7.27 2.11 -8.41
CA ASN A 233 8.30 2.55 -7.47
C ASN A 233 7.79 2.80 -6.03
N GLY A 234 6.48 2.63 -5.79
CA GLY A 234 5.84 2.87 -4.50
C GLY A 234 5.53 4.34 -4.25
N THR A 235 4.50 4.59 -3.44
CA THR A 235 4.21 5.90 -2.84
C THR A 235 4.71 5.95 -1.39
N TYR A 236 5.26 7.07 -0.95
CA TYR A 236 5.78 7.25 0.41
C TYR A 236 5.13 8.47 1.05
N VAL A 237 4.81 8.36 2.34
CA VAL A 237 4.32 9.49 3.16
C VAL A 237 5.27 9.68 4.33
N ASN A 238 5.81 10.89 4.50
CA ASN A 238 6.80 11.22 5.52
C ASN A 238 7.94 10.19 5.58
N ASN A 239 8.50 9.85 4.40
CA ASN A 239 9.56 8.84 4.21
C ASN A 239 9.18 7.40 4.57
N THR A 240 7.92 7.13 4.90
CA THR A 240 7.41 5.78 5.18
C THR A 240 6.70 5.22 3.95
N PRO A 241 7.04 4.01 3.46
CA PRO A 241 6.37 3.42 2.31
C PRO A 241 4.90 3.12 2.62
N LEU A 242 4.01 3.51 1.71
CA LEU A 242 2.61 3.14 1.76
C LEU A 242 2.42 1.78 1.09
N THR A 243 1.66 0.89 1.72
CA THR A 243 1.29 -0.38 1.11
C THR A 243 0.26 -0.15 0.00
N LYS A 244 0.42 -0.85 -1.13
CA LYS A 244 -0.48 -0.74 -2.28
C LYS A 244 -1.94 -1.01 -1.87
N GLY A 245 -2.85 -0.13 -2.27
CA GLY A 245 -4.28 -0.18 -1.90
C GLY A 245 -4.60 0.21 -0.46
N ASN A 246 -3.60 0.56 0.37
CA ASN A 246 -3.85 1.06 1.72
C ASN A 246 -4.06 2.57 1.69
N ARG A 247 -5.09 3.03 2.41
CA ARG A 247 -5.42 4.45 2.53
C ARG A 247 -4.70 5.07 3.72
N HIS A 248 -3.89 6.07 3.47
CA HIS A 248 -3.26 6.88 4.50
C HIS A 248 -3.91 8.25 4.58
N LYS A 249 -4.40 8.63 5.78
CA LYS A 249 -4.98 9.96 6.01
C LYS A 249 -3.92 11.04 5.94
N LEU A 250 -4.07 11.98 5.02
CA LEU A 250 -3.18 13.13 4.87
C LEU A 250 -3.52 14.22 5.88
N ARG A 251 -2.47 14.83 6.42
CA ARG A 251 -2.52 16.01 7.30
C ARG A 251 -1.75 17.16 6.68
N PRO A 252 -2.15 18.42 6.92
CA PRO A 252 -1.38 19.57 6.48
C PRO A 252 0.08 19.47 6.96
N GLY A 253 1.02 19.64 6.04
CA GLY A 253 2.45 19.45 6.26
C GLY A 253 2.98 18.05 5.94
N ASP A 254 2.13 17.09 5.60
CA ASP A 254 2.60 15.76 5.20
C ASP A 254 3.35 15.83 3.87
N ARG A 255 4.48 15.12 3.83
CA ARG A 255 5.30 15.00 2.64
C ARG A 255 4.99 13.71 1.90
N ILE A 256 4.61 13.82 0.64
CA ILE A 256 4.23 12.71 -0.24
C ILE A 256 5.32 12.57 -1.30
N SER A 257 5.96 11.41 -1.38
CA SER A 257 6.96 11.13 -2.42
C SER A 257 6.44 10.06 -3.38
N LEU A 258 6.51 10.34 -4.68
CA LEU A 258 6.16 9.40 -5.74
C LEU A 258 7.43 8.71 -6.23
N GLY A 259 7.59 7.45 -5.85
CA GLY A 259 8.81 6.69 -6.07
C GLY A 259 9.87 6.87 -4.99
N LYS A 260 10.86 5.97 -5.02
CA LYS A 260 11.96 5.94 -4.06
C LYS A 260 12.92 7.11 -4.27
N GLY A 261 13.47 7.63 -3.18
CA GLY A 261 14.56 8.62 -3.24
C GLY A 261 14.07 10.05 -3.37
N ASP A 262 12.79 10.32 -3.12
CA ASP A 262 12.24 11.68 -3.01
C ASP A 262 12.38 12.56 -4.26
N LEU A 263 12.61 11.94 -5.42
CA LEU A 263 12.85 12.62 -6.69
C LEU A 263 11.67 13.51 -7.09
N VAL A 264 10.45 12.99 -6.93
CA VAL A 264 9.20 13.72 -7.10
C VAL A 264 8.47 13.74 -5.76
N SER A 265 8.58 14.85 -5.03
CA SER A 265 8.03 15.00 -3.68
C SER A 265 7.13 16.23 -3.59
N PHE A 266 5.98 16.06 -2.95
CA PHE A 266 4.99 17.08 -2.71
C PHE A 266 4.79 17.30 -1.22
N LEU A 267 4.45 18.53 -0.83
CA LEU A 267 4.00 18.88 0.51
C LEU A 267 2.51 19.17 0.45
N PHE A 268 1.72 18.46 1.25
CA PHE A 268 0.28 18.68 1.34
C PHE A 268 -0.03 19.89 2.22
N GLN A 269 -0.83 20.82 1.72
CA GLN A 269 -1.23 22.03 2.44
C GLN A 269 -2.73 22.26 2.30
N ILE A 270 -3.33 22.88 3.32
CA ILE A 270 -4.72 23.33 3.30
C ILE A 270 -4.68 24.86 3.48
N SER A 271 -5.43 25.59 2.65
CA SER A 271 -5.59 27.06 2.65
C SER A 271 -7.00 27.46 3.09
#